data_AF-A0A1G8RMW9-F1
#
_entry.id   AF-A0A1G8RMW9-F1
#
_cell.length_a   1.000
_cell.length_b   1.000
_cell.length_c   1.000
_cell.angle_alpha   90.00
_cell.angle_beta   90.00
_cell.angle_gamma   90.00
#
_symmetry.space_group_name_H-M   'P 1'
#
loop_
_entity.id
_entity.type
_entity.pdbx_description
1 polymer ?
#
loop_
_entity_poly.entity_id
_entity_poly.type
_entity_poly.pdbx_seq_one_letter_code
_entity_poly.pdbx_strand_id
1 'polypeptide(L)'
;MAKRQRSFWSTPQGWAAIGLIASVSYFLLVEHRQHLFEFLPFLILLACPLMHIFMHRGHGHHHTTKHGRDAAPHKSFEKPTRESEAYRDGFIEGLKSGREEREKGEDNNER
;
A
#
# COMPACT_ATOMS: atom_id res chain seq x y z
N MET A 1 33.75 -30.55 10.35
CA MET A 1 34.07 -29.67 11.49
C MET A 1 33.69 -28.24 11.13
N ALA A 2 32.64 -27.69 11.75
CA ALA A 2 32.18 -26.33 11.46
C ALA A 2 33.15 -25.30 12.06
N LYS A 3 33.69 -24.43 11.22
CA LYS A 3 34.65 -23.39 11.59
C LYS A 3 33.92 -22.33 12.44
N ARG A 4 34.00 -22.42 13.77
CA ARG A 4 33.49 -21.39 14.69
C ARG A 4 34.37 -20.15 14.52
N GLN A 5 33.94 -19.23 13.66
CA GLN A 5 34.50 -17.90 13.55
C GLN A 5 34.53 -17.31 14.97
N ARG A 6 35.71 -17.07 15.54
CA ARG A 6 35.80 -16.28 16.76
C ARG A 6 35.36 -14.88 16.36
N SER A 7 34.11 -14.59 16.67
CA SER A 7 33.52 -13.30 16.37
C SER A 7 34.39 -12.22 16.99
N PHE A 8 35.07 -11.42 16.17
CA PHE A 8 35.78 -10.20 16.58
C PHE A 8 34.82 -9.22 17.30
N TRP A 9 33.51 -9.46 17.21
CA TRP A 9 32.45 -8.81 17.97
C TRP A 9 32.33 -9.24 19.44
N SER A 10 33.07 -10.25 19.89
CA SER A 10 33.05 -10.71 21.30
C SER A 10 34.39 -10.50 22.01
N THR A 11 35.24 -9.62 21.49
CA THR A 11 36.50 -9.21 22.15
C THR A 11 36.22 -8.00 23.06
N PRO A 12 36.89 -7.86 24.21
CA PRO A 12 36.73 -6.69 25.09
C PRO A 12 36.93 -5.35 24.37
N GLN A 13 37.83 -5.35 23.37
CA GLN A 13 38.06 -4.22 22.47
C GLN A 13 36.80 -3.80 21.68
N GLY A 14 35.99 -4.76 21.24
CA GLY A 14 34.74 -4.51 20.51
C GLY A 14 33.70 -3.87 21.41
N TRP A 15 33.56 -4.35 22.65
CA TRP A 15 32.70 -3.72 23.65
C TRP A 15 33.16 -2.31 24.03
N ALA A 16 34.48 -2.09 24.17
CA ALA A 16 35.04 -0.77 24.43
C ALA A 16 34.76 0.19 23.26
N ALA A 17 34.93 -0.25 22.02
CA ALA A 17 34.62 0.54 20.84
C ALA A 17 33.13 0.89 20.75
N ILE A 18 32.24 -0.07 20.99
CA ILE A 18 30.78 0.16 21.03
C ILE A 18 30.44 1.15 22.14
N GLY A 19 31.02 1.00 23.33
CA GLY A 19 30.83 1.91 24.46
C GLY A 19 31.27 3.34 24.13
N LEU A 20 32.42 3.50 23.46
CA LEU A 20 32.92 4.80 23.02
C LEU A 20 31.97 5.44 22.00
N ILE A 21 31.61 4.69 20.95
CA ILE A 21 30.68 5.16 19.90
C ILE A 21 29.33 5.55 20.53
N ALA A 22 28.81 4.74 21.45
CA ALA A 22 27.57 5.02 22.15
C ALA A 22 27.68 6.27 23.02
N SER A 23 28.80 6.45 23.73
CA SER A 23 29.04 7.62 24.58
C SER A 23 29.15 8.91 23.74
N VAL A 24 29.91 8.90 22.65
CA VAL A 24 30.02 10.05 21.72
C VAL A 24 28.66 10.37 21.10
N SER A 25 27.95 9.35 20.60
CA SER A 25 26.60 9.55 20.04
C SER A 25 25.65 10.12 21.08
N TYR A 26 25.69 9.61 22.32
CA TYR A 26 24.86 10.11 23.41
C TYR A 26 25.16 11.58 23.72
N PHE A 27 26.43 11.97 23.87
CA PHE A 27 26.81 13.35 24.12
C PHE A 27 26.37 14.28 22.99
N LEU A 28 26.55 13.85 21.74
CA LEU A 28 26.14 14.60 20.56
C LEU A 28 24.62 14.80 20.53
N LEU A 29 23.85 13.76 20.86
CA LEU A 29 22.39 13.82 20.95
C LEU A 29 21.92 14.71 22.11
N VAL A 30 22.62 14.71 23.26
CA VAL A 30 22.30 15.53 24.44
C VAL A 30 22.55 17.02 24.16
N GLU A 31 23.70 17.35 23.58
CA GLU A 31 24.05 18.74 23.25
C GLU A 31 23.17 19.28 22.11
N HIS A 32 22.86 18.45 21.11
CA HIS A 32 22.05 18.84 19.96
C HIS A 32 20.56 18.51 20.13
N ARG A 33 20.08 18.23 21.35
CA ARG A 33 18.65 17.95 21.61
C ARG A 33 17.73 19.01 21.02
N GLN A 34 18.13 20.28 21.11
CA GLN A 34 17.32 21.38 20.59
C GLN A 34 17.12 21.28 19.07
N HIS A 35 18.15 20.86 18.33
CA HIS A 35 18.05 20.60 16.90
C HIS A 35 17.27 19.30 16.63
N LEU A 36 17.41 18.26 17.46
CA LEU A 36 16.64 17.03 17.31
C LEU A 36 15.13 17.23 17.49
N PHE A 37 14.72 18.15 18.37
CA PHE A 37 13.31 18.53 18.50
C PHE A 37 12.79 19.20 17.23
N GLU A 38 13.63 19.99 16.55
CA GLU A 38 13.30 20.60 15.27
C GLU A 38 13.35 19.59 14.11
N PHE A 39 14.23 18.59 14.17
CA PHE A 39 14.29 17.47 13.22
C PHE A 39 13.20 16.42 13.43
N LEU A 40 12.58 16.34 14.60
CA LEU A 40 11.52 15.40 14.93
C LEU A 40 10.33 15.45 13.95
N PRO A 41 9.77 16.64 13.58
CA PRO A 41 8.75 16.71 12.54
C PRO A 41 9.26 16.25 11.16
N PHE A 42 10.51 16.55 10.80
CA PHE A 42 11.10 16.07 9.54
C PHE A 42 11.29 14.55 9.52
N LEU A 43 11.65 13.94 10.66
CA LEU A 43 11.75 12.49 10.81
C LEU A 43 10.39 11.80 10.63
N ILE A 44 9.31 12.39 11.17
CA ILE A 44 7.95 11.86 11.01
C ILE A 44 7.53 11.95 9.53
N LEU A 45 7.81 13.07 8.86
CA LEU A 45 7.54 13.22 7.42
C LEU A 45 8.36 12.25 6.57
N LEU A 46 9.62 11.99 6.94
CA LEU A 46 10.51 11.06 6.24
C LEU A 46 10.21 9.59 6.56
N ALA A 47 9.52 9.31 7.67
CA ALA A 47 9.03 7.97 7.97
C ALA A 47 7.97 7.50 6.96
N CYS A 48 7.11 8.40 6.45
CA CYS A 48 6.14 8.10 5.40
C CYS A 48 6.77 7.53 4.11
N PRO A 49 7.70 8.23 3.42
CA PRO A 49 8.33 7.71 2.21
C PRO A 49 9.16 6.45 2.50
N LEU A 50 9.79 6.38 3.68
CA LEU A 50 10.50 5.18 4.10
C LEU A 50 9.57 3.96 4.17
N MET A 51 8.44 4.08 4.87
CA MET A 51 7.41 3.03 4.89
C MET A 51 6.91 2.67 3.50
N HIS A 52 6.59 3.65 2.66
CA HIS A 52 6.13 3.42 1.28
C HIS A 52 7.15 2.64 0.45
N ILE A 53 8.45 2.94 0.56
CA ILE A 53 9.51 2.22 -0.16
C ILE A 53 9.61 0.76 0.33
N PHE A 54 9.44 0.50 1.62
CA PHE A 54 9.43 -0.86 2.16
C PHE A 54 8.18 -1.63 1.73
N MET A 55 7.03 -0.96 1.64
CA MET A 55 5.76 -1.57 1.23
C MET A 55 5.63 -1.77 -0.29
N HIS A 56 6.36 -1.00 -1.11
CA HIS A 56 6.38 -1.18 -2.57
C HIS A 56 7.31 -2.29 -3.07
N ARG A 57 8.17 -2.87 -2.21
CA ARG A 57 9.20 -3.84 -2.63
C ARG A 57 8.77 -5.31 -2.63
N GLY A 58 7.53 -5.65 -2.27
CA GLY A 58 7.11 -7.04 -2.33
C GLY A 58 5.63 -7.25 -2.13
N HIS A 59 4.87 -7.35 -3.22
CA HIS A 59 3.67 -8.17 -3.32
C HIS A 59 3.37 -8.47 -4.79
N GLY A 60 4.24 -9.27 -5.41
CA GLY A 60 3.99 -9.92 -6.69
C GLY A 60 3.79 -11.42 -6.47
N HIS A 61 2.60 -11.91 -6.86
CA HIS A 61 2.20 -13.32 -7.00
C HIS A 61 2.00 -14.16 -5.73
N HIS A 62 0.75 -14.51 -5.43
CA HIS A 62 0.31 -15.92 -5.50
C HIS A 62 -1.23 -16.01 -5.59
N HIS A 63 -1.67 -16.95 -6.42
CA HIS A 63 -3.05 -17.18 -6.84
C HIS A 63 -3.95 -17.75 -5.72
N THR A 64 -5.17 -17.21 -5.70
CA THR A 64 -6.48 -17.82 -5.40
C THR A 64 -6.54 -19.32 -5.04
N THR A 65 -7.11 -19.64 -3.87
CA THR A 65 -8.11 -20.71 -3.70
C THR A 65 -9.14 -20.33 -2.62
N LYS A 66 -10.39 -20.71 -2.85
CA LYS A 66 -11.63 -20.26 -2.19
C LYS A 66 -11.83 -20.88 -0.79
N HIS A 67 -12.45 -20.13 0.13
CA HIS A 67 -13.80 -20.40 0.69
C HIS A 67 -14.06 -19.58 1.97
N GLY A 68 -15.29 -19.06 2.10
CA GLY A 68 -15.92 -18.88 3.42
C GLY A 68 -16.33 -17.46 3.79
N ARG A 69 -17.59 -17.14 3.47
CA ARG A 69 -18.58 -16.46 4.32
C ARG A 69 -18.26 -15.10 4.97
N ASP A 70 -19.13 -14.15 4.61
CA ASP A 70 -19.68 -13.11 5.47
C ASP A 70 -18.71 -12.02 5.96
N ALA A 71 -18.36 -11.11 5.06
CA ALA A 71 -17.95 -9.76 5.45
C ALA A 71 -18.31 -8.78 4.32
N ALA A 72 -19.15 -7.80 4.64
CA ALA A 72 -19.52 -6.70 3.74
C ALA A 72 -18.25 -6.05 3.13
N PRO A 73 -18.17 -5.86 1.81
CA PRO A 73 -16.98 -5.28 1.21
C PRO A 73 -16.95 -3.78 1.47
N HIS A 74 -16.05 -3.36 2.35
CA HIS A 74 -15.40 -2.06 2.33
C HIS A 74 -14.94 -1.79 0.89
N LYS A 75 -15.67 -0.93 0.16
CA LYS A 75 -15.28 -0.54 -1.20
C LYS A 75 -14.11 0.43 -1.12
N SER A 76 -12.92 -0.14 -1.04
CA SER A 76 -11.67 0.50 -1.41
C SER A 76 -11.78 1.04 -2.83
N PHE A 77 -11.33 2.27 -3.02
CA PHE A 77 -11.32 3.14 -4.21
C PHE A 77 -10.60 2.57 -5.46
N GLU A 78 -10.66 1.26 -5.72
CA GLU A 78 -9.78 0.58 -6.68
C GLU A 78 -10.48 -0.22 -7.79
N LYS A 79 -11.75 0.05 -8.13
CA LYS A 79 -12.34 -0.52 -9.38
C LYS A 79 -13.31 0.43 -10.09
N PRO A 80 -12.83 1.43 -10.83
CA PRO A 80 -13.66 2.21 -11.74
C PRO A 80 -14.07 1.44 -13.02
N THR A 81 -13.50 0.27 -13.32
CA THR A 81 -13.72 -0.41 -14.62
C THR A 81 -15.00 -1.26 -14.69
N ARG A 82 -15.29 -2.11 -13.70
CA ARG A 82 -16.45 -3.03 -13.78
C ARG A 82 -17.82 -2.34 -13.62
N GLU A 83 -17.87 -1.25 -12.86
CA GLU A 83 -19.10 -0.45 -12.73
C GLU A 83 -19.37 0.36 -14.00
N SER A 84 -18.30 0.81 -14.68
CA SER A 84 -18.42 1.48 -15.99
C SER A 84 -18.94 0.56 -17.09
N GLU A 85 -18.60 -0.73 -17.06
CA GLU A 85 -19.13 -1.72 -18.01
C GLU A 85 -20.62 -1.95 -17.79
N ALA A 86 -21.05 -2.21 -16.55
CA ALA A 86 -22.47 -2.41 -16.23
C ALA A 86 -23.32 -1.17 -16.53
N TYR A 87 -22.80 0.03 -16.26
CA TYR A 87 -23.47 1.29 -16.59
C TYR A 87 -23.58 1.51 -18.12
N ARG A 88 -22.49 1.26 -18.84
CA ARG A 88 -22.45 1.40 -20.31
C ARG A 88 -23.37 0.38 -20.98
N ASP A 89 -23.42 -0.85 -20.50
CA ASP A 89 -24.30 -1.89 -21.05
C ASP A 89 -25.77 -1.54 -20.81
N GLY A 90 -26.13 -1.09 -19.59
CA GLY A 90 -27.48 -0.65 -19.29
C GLY A 90 -27.94 0.54 -20.14
N PHE A 91 -27.05 1.48 -20.46
CA PHE A 91 -27.35 2.62 -21.33
C PHE A 91 -27.62 2.19 -22.79
N ILE A 92 -26.81 1.27 -23.32
CA ILE A 92 -27.00 0.73 -24.68
C ILE A 92 -28.30 -0.06 -24.79
N GLU A 93 -28.66 -0.83 -23.76
CA GLU A 93 -29.90 -1.60 -23.72
C GLU A 93 -31.14 -0.69 -23.67
N GLY A 94 -31.10 0.38 -22.87
CA GLY A 94 -32.18 1.39 -22.84
C GLY A 94 -32.38 2.09 -24.20
N LEU A 95 -31.30 2.39 -24.92
CA LEU A 95 -31.40 2.97 -26.27
C LEU A 95 -32.00 1.98 -27.29
N LYS A 96 -31.72 0.68 -27.15
CA LYS A 96 -32.35 -0.35 -27.99
C LYS A 96 -33.83 -0.51 -27.68
N SER A 97 -34.20 -0.64 -26.41
CA SER A 97 -35.61 -0.80 -26.01
C SER A 97 -36.44 0.41 -26.46
N GLY A 98 -35.94 1.63 -26.29
CA GLY A 98 -36.64 2.83 -26.75
C GLY A 98 -36.79 2.93 -28.27
N ARG A 99 -35.87 2.35 -29.06
CA ARG A 99 -36.01 2.24 -30.52
C ARG A 99 -37.07 1.22 -30.90
N GLU A 100 -37.04 0.04 -30.28
CA GLU A 100 -38.02 -1.03 -30.54
C GLU A 100 -39.44 -0.60 -30.15
N GLU A 101 -39.60 0.18 -29.08
CA GLU A 101 -40.89 0.75 -28.68
C GLU A 101 -41.42 1.76 -29.71
N ARG A 102 -40.54 2.57 -30.31
CA ARG A 102 -40.92 3.49 -31.40
C ARG A 102 -41.29 2.75 -32.67
N GLU A 103 -40.50 1.77 -33.08
CA GLU A 103 -40.76 0.96 -34.29
C GLU A 103 -42.08 0.17 -34.16
N LYS A 104 -42.37 -0.41 -32.99
CA LYS A 104 -43.67 -1.05 -32.74
C LYS A 104 -44.83 -0.06 -32.72
N GLY A 105 -44.62 1.16 -32.22
CA GLY A 105 -45.63 2.21 -32.25
C GLY A 105 -45.99 2.64 -33.67
N GLU A 106 -45.01 2.66 -34.57
CA GLU A 106 -45.18 2.96 -36.00
C GLU A 106 -45.94 1.84 -36.74
N ASP A 107 -45.55 0.57 -36.54
CA ASP A 107 -46.22 -0.60 -37.16
C ASP A 107 -47.70 -0.75 -36.71
N ASN A 108 -48.02 -0.42 -35.46
CA ASN A 108 -49.40 -0.45 -34.95
C ASN A 108 -50.28 0.71 -35.46
N ASN A 109 -49.69 1.77 -36.01
CA ASN A 109 -50.41 2.92 -36.56
C ASN A 109 -50.60 2.84 -38.09
N GLU A 110 -49.97 1.86 -38.75
CA GLU A 110 -50.07 1.61 -40.20
C GLU A 110 -51.06 0.47 -40.57
N ARG A 111 -51.91 0.02 -39.62
CA ARG A 111 -52.93 -1.04 -39.84
C ARG A 111 -54.37 -0.59 -39.67
#